data_AF-A0A7C3MY88-F1
#
_entry.id   AF-A0A7C3MY88-F1
#
_cell.length_a   1.000
_cell.length_b   1.000
_cell.length_c   1.000
_cell.angle_alpha   90.00
_cell.angle_beta   90.00
_cell.angle_gamma   90.00
#
_symmetry.space_group_name_H-M   'P 1'
#
loop_
_entity.id
_entity.type
_entity.pdbx_description
1 polymer ?
#
loop_
_entity_poly.entity_id
_entity_poly.type
_entity_poly.pdbx_seq_one_letter_code
_entity_poly.pdbx_strand_id
1 'polypeptide(L)'
;MRGACVVGALIFLAVSAANGALAAERTVQYILVNRMPGNPWDQNRPESITKDGFLEVKQALPQAPGSTVKVGIGFIFSYLNSTSDEVLLASLKRFLALAEETDTPVFVQLDGDNWWGARPDLWNWWDPSRPGYNPANRMNVEWTGWSPDDAIKIAWRNWGRQIRVLPPPNLMSPRYRGACRQKLRLLVPVVVRWWRRLPADKRYLLAGVKVGHESSIGVNAWYYPHGNDLLDRPTEQDPTAGVDVDQVPSRGVAQIGYAAVSTAGIRMSGAITEADLAEVVRRHLVEQSRAAAQCGLPREKLFTHCGGWKSDELLYDAALNRYSCPGWSFYRHADDPRKDAGVVKALARSNAPTWGAVEWLYQGPREVGPWRRALADTLSYRGCRLVCIYNWEGIRDSPAVLEAIRQVVAQSVVRR
;
A
#
# COMPACT_ATOMS: atom_id res chain seq x y z
N MET A 1 -43.65 -38.18 3.59
CA MET A 1 -43.65 -36.80 3.04
C MET A 1 -43.53 -35.69 4.10
N ARG A 2 -42.82 -35.88 5.23
CA ARG A 2 -42.59 -34.80 6.24
C ARG A 2 -41.13 -34.38 6.44
N GLY A 3 -40.16 -35.09 5.83
CA GLY A 3 -38.74 -34.77 5.96
C GLY A 3 -38.18 -33.76 4.94
N ALA A 4 -38.83 -33.59 3.78
CA ALA A 4 -38.32 -32.73 2.70
C ALA A 4 -38.56 -31.22 2.95
N CYS A 5 -39.65 -30.84 3.64
CA CYS A 5 -39.95 -29.43 3.91
C CYS A 5 -39.02 -28.78 4.94
N VAL A 6 -38.49 -29.54 5.90
CA VAL A 6 -37.61 -29.00 6.95
C VAL A 6 -36.21 -28.70 6.41
N VAL A 7 -35.70 -29.55 5.51
CA VAL A 7 -34.40 -29.35 4.86
C VAL A 7 -34.44 -28.16 3.91
N GLY A 8 -35.53 -27.96 3.16
CA GLY A 8 -35.72 -26.80 2.29
C GLY A 8 -35.74 -25.47 3.05
N ALA A 9 -36.44 -25.41 4.19
CA ALA A 9 -36.52 -24.19 5.01
C ALA A 9 -35.16 -23.83 5.65
N LEU A 10 -34.38 -24.81 6.10
CA LEU A 10 -33.04 -24.58 6.66
C LEU A 10 -32.03 -24.10 5.60
N ILE A 11 -32.09 -24.63 4.38
CA ILE A 11 -31.24 -24.18 3.27
C ILE A 11 -31.59 -22.75 2.85
N PHE A 12 -32.88 -22.41 2.74
CA PHE A 12 -33.31 -21.05 2.40
C PHE A 12 -32.92 -20.02 3.47
N LEU A 13 -33.07 -20.36 4.76
CA LEU A 13 -32.65 -19.48 5.86
C LEU A 13 -31.14 -19.28 5.89
N ALA A 14 -30.35 -20.33 5.65
CA ALA A 14 -28.89 -20.23 5.58
C ALA A 14 -28.41 -19.37 4.40
N VAL A 15 -29.03 -19.52 3.23
CA VAL A 15 -28.71 -18.70 2.04
C VAL A 15 -29.13 -17.24 2.24
N SER A 16 -30.30 -16.99 2.83
CA SER A 16 -30.78 -15.64 3.13
C SER A 16 -29.90 -14.94 4.19
N ALA A 17 -29.47 -15.66 5.23
CA ALA A 17 -28.56 -15.13 6.25
C ALA A 17 -27.15 -14.87 5.68
N ALA A 18 -26.64 -15.76 4.83
CA ALA A 18 -25.36 -15.56 4.14
C ALA A 18 -25.38 -14.35 3.20
N ASN A 19 -26.48 -14.18 2.44
CA ASN A 19 -26.68 -13.01 1.57
C ASN A 19 -26.85 -11.71 2.36
N GLY A 20 -27.56 -11.74 3.50
CA GLY A 20 -27.70 -10.61 4.41
C GLY A 20 -26.36 -10.20 5.06
N ALA A 21 -25.54 -11.17 5.48
CA ALA A 21 -24.21 -10.92 6.03
C ALA A 21 -23.24 -10.35 4.97
N LEU A 22 -23.29 -10.85 3.74
CA LEU A 22 -22.51 -10.32 2.60
C LEU A 22 -22.94 -8.90 2.22
N ALA A 23 -24.25 -8.61 2.25
CA ALA A 23 -24.77 -7.26 2.01
C ALA A 23 -24.38 -6.28 3.12
N ALA A 24 -24.46 -6.69 4.39
CA ALA A 24 -24.03 -5.89 5.54
C ALA A 24 -22.50 -5.66 5.55
N GLU A 25 -21.70 -6.62 5.09
CA GLU A 25 -20.27 -6.41 4.92
C GLU A 25 -19.97 -5.35 3.85
N ARG A 26 -20.76 -5.30 2.76
CA ARG A 26 -20.60 -4.32 1.66
C ARG A 26 -20.90 -2.87 2.07
N THR A 27 -21.58 -2.63 3.18
CA THR A 27 -21.89 -1.27 3.66
C THR A 27 -20.89 -0.70 4.66
N VAL A 28 -19.95 -1.49 5.18
CA VAL A 28 -18.96 -1.00 6.15
C VAL A 28 -17.89 -0.13 5.48
N GLN A 29 -17.59 1.04 6.02
CA GLN A 29 -16.40 1.81 5.62
C GLN A 29 -15.36 1.79 6.73
N TYR A 30 -14.13 2.15 6.42
CA TYR A 30 -13.04 2.12 7.40
C TYR A 30 -12.29 3.44 7.49
N ILE A 31 -12.01 3.87 8.72
CA ILE A 31 -10.93 4.80 9.03
C ILE A 31 -9.83 3.98 9.67
N LEU A 32 -8.70 3.84 8.99
CA LEU A 32 -7.56 3.08 9.47
C LEU A 32 -6.47 4.06 9.89
N VAL A 33 -5.73 3.74 10.93
CA VAL A 33 -4.49 4.44 11.28
C VAL A 33 -3.32 3.49 11.07
N ASN A 34 -2.39 3.87 10.22
CA ASN A 34 -1.22 3.03 9.99
C ASN A 34 -0.23 3.19 11.15
N ARG A 35 0.32 2.07 11.64
CA ARG A 35 1.40 2.10 12.63
C ARG A 35 2.74 2.18 11.90
N MET A 36 3.58 3.12 12.31
CA MET A 36 4.86 3.35 11.65
C MET A 36 5.78 2.13 11.78
N PRO A 37 6.25 1.53 10.67
CA PRO A 37 7.25 0.46 10.73
C PRO A 37 8.56 0.94 11.36
N GLY A 38 9.15 0.10 12.20
CA GLY A 38 10.35 0.40 12.97
C GLY A 38 10.11 1.20 14.25
N ASN A 39 8.90 1.71 14.50
CA ASN A 39 8.60 2.49 15.71
C ASN A 39 7.08 2.58 16.03
N PRO A 40 6.58 1.96 17.11
CA PRO A 40 7.28 0.99 17.97
C PRO A 40 7.25 -0.42 17.39
N TRP A 41 6.48 -0.66 16.32
CA TRP A 41 6.29 -1.99 15.73
C TRP A 41 7.30 -2.24 14.62
N ASP A 42 7.88 -3.43 14.63
CA ASP A 42 8.91 -3.85 13.69
C ASP A 42 8.63 -5.28 13.23
N GLN A 43 8.44 -5.45 11.93
CA GLN A 43 8.16 -6.76 11.33
C GLN A 43 9.26 -7.80 11.58
N ASN A 44 10.49 -7.36 11.88
CA ASN A 44 11.62 -8.25 12.17
C ASN A 44 11.73 -8.60 13.66
N ARG A 45 10.84 -8.06 14.48
CA ARG A 45 10.71 -8.31 15.92
C ARG A 45 9.24 -8.56 16.26
N PRO A 46 8.70 -9.77 16.00
CA PRO A 46 7.27 -10.06 16.14
C PRO A 46 6.70 -9.61 17.48
N GLU A 47 7.45 -9.78 18.58
CA GLU A 47 7.08 -9.39 19.93
C GLU A 47 6.75 -7.90 20.07
N SER A 48 7.34 -7.03 19.23
CA SER A 48 7.08 -5.59 19.21
C SER A 48 5.65 -5.23 18.80
N ILE A 49 4.97 -6.10 18.05
CA ILE A 49 3.55 -5.95 17.71
C ILE A 49 2.75 -6.40 18.94
N THR A 50 2.37 -5.46 19.81
CA THR A 50 1.77 -5.77 21.12
C THR A 50 0.26 -5.55 21.16
N LYS A 51 -0.42 -6.25 22.07
CA LYS A 51 -1.82 -6.01 22.41
C LYS A 51 -2.06 -4.56 22.83
N ASP A 52 -1.14 -4.00 23.61
CA ASP A 52 -1.25 -2.61 24.09
C ASP A 52 -1.26 -1.61 22.94
N GLY A 53 -0.48 -1.85 21.87
CA GLY A 53 -0.52 -1.00 20.67
C GLY A 53 -1.88 -1.02 19.97
N PHE A 54 -2.61 -2.14 19.99
CA PHE A 54 -3.98 -2.22 19.52
C PHE A 54 -4.96 -1.49 20.45
N LEU A 55 -4.81 -1.70 21.77
CA LEU A 55 -5.68 -1.08 22.77
C LEU A 55 -5.49 0.45 22.83
N GLU A 56 -4.29 0.96 22.61
CA GLU A 56 -3.98 2.40 22.51
C GLU A 56 -4.90 3.08 21.48
N VAL A 57 -4.93 2.56 20.25
CA VAL A 57 -5.78 3.09 19.18
C VAL A 57 -7.26 2.92 19.54
N LYS A 58 -7.66 1.74 20.03
CA LYS A 58 -9.06 1.44 20.35
C LYS A 58 -9.61 2.33 21.48
N GLN A 59 -8.79 2.66 22.47
CA GLN A 59 -9.16 3.54 23.57
C GLN A 59 -9.28 5.00 23.10
N ALA A 60 -8.35 5.46 22.26
CA ALA A 60 -8.39 6.81 21.71
C ALA A 60 -9.54 7.01 20.70
N LEU A 61 -9.85 5.97 19.92
CA LEU A 61 -10.82 5.97 18.84
C LEU A 61 -11.80 4.79 19.00
N PRO A 62 -12.71 4.84 19.99
CA PRO A 62 -13.65 3.76 20.25
C PRO A 62 -14.63 3.57 19.08
N GLN A 63 -15.03 2.32 18.86
CA GLN A 63 -16.12 2.00 17.94
C GLN A 63 -17.45 2.54 18.50
N ALA A 64 -18.31 3.09 17.65
CA ALA A 64 -19.69 3.37 18.02
C ALA A 64 -20.58 2.17 17.64
N PRO A 65 -21.36 1.58 18.57
CA PRO A 65 -22.30 0.51 18.24
C PRO A 65 -23.28 0.94 17.13
N GLY A 66 -23.49 0.09 16.13
CA GLY A 66 -24.35 0.39 14.97
C GLY A 66 -23.72 1.32 13.92
N SER A 67 -22.47 1.75 14.12
CA SER A 67 -21.70 2.53 13.15
C SER A 67 -21.41 1.75 11.87
N THR A 68 -21.63 2.39 10.73
CA THR A 68 -21.20 1.88 9.42
C THR A 68 -19.73 2.15 9.14
N VAL A 69 -19.11 3.14 9.80
CA VAL A 69 -17.66 3.36 9.77
C VAL A 69 -17.00 2.66 10.94
N LYS A 70 -15.99 1.84 10.67
CA LYS A 70 -15.17 1.17 11.69
C LYS A 70 -13.76 1.72 11.72
N VAL A 71 -13.24 1.94 12.92
CA VAL A 71 -11.83 2.34 13.10
C VAL A 71 -10.94 1.11 13.12
N GLY A 72 -9.74 1.15 12.55
CA GLY A 72 -8.81 0.02 12.59
C GLY A 72 -7.36 0.42 12.42
N ILE A 73 -6.49 -0.59 12.27
CA ILE A 73 -5.04 -0.42 12.21
C ILE A 73 -4.49 -0.92 10.87
N GLY A 74 -3.68 -0.10 10.22
CA GLY A 74 -2.84 -0.50 9.10
C GLY A 74 -1.44 -0.89 9.56
N PHE A 75 -0.80 -1.86 8.91
CA PHE A 75 0.63 -2.11 9.09
C PHE A 75 1.28 -2.59 7.80
N ILE A 76 2.51 -2.14 7.55
CA ILE A 76 3.29 -2.42 6.34
C ILE A 76 4.27 -3.55 6.61
N PHE A 77 4.20 -4.59 5.80
CA PHE A 77 5.13 -5.70 5.73
C PHE A 77 5.97 -5.55 4.46
N SER A 78 7.15 -4.94 4.60
CA SER A 78 8.18 -4.86 3.56
C SER A 78 8.83 -6.23 3.37
N TYR A 79 8.21 -7.10 2.57
CA TYR A 79 8.47 -8.54 2.54
C TYR A 79 9.80 -8.94 1.90
N LEU A 80 10.47 -8.02 1.19
CA LEU A 80 11.85 -8.20 0.71
C LEU A 80 12.90 -7.61 1.68
N ASN A 81 12.45 -6.97 2.77
CA ASN A 81 13.32 -6.42 3.81
C ASN A 81 13.27 -7.22 5.12
N SER A 82 12.65 -8.40 5.11
CA SER A 82 12.59 -9.25 6.29
C SER A 82 13.83 -10.13 6.42
N THR A 83 14.30 -10.34 7.64
CA THR A 83 15.47 -11.17 7.97
C THR A 83 15.25 -12.64 7.63
N SER A 84 14.03 -13.16 7.78
CA SER A 84 13.66 -14.51 7.36
C SER A 84 12.16 -14.64 7.11
N ASP A 85 11.75 -15.70 6.40
CA ASP A 85 10.34 -15.99 6.14
C ASP A 85 9.57 -16.39 7.41
N GLU A 86 10.24 -17.06 8.34
CA GLU A 86 9.67 -17.46 9.63
C GLU A 86 9.32 -16.24 10.48
N VAL A 87 10.23 -15.26 10.56
CA VAL A 87 10.03 -14.01 11.32
C VAL A 87 8.89 -13.19 10.70
N LEU A 88 8.90 -13.04 9.37
CA LEU A 88 7.84 -12.32 8.66
C LEU A 88 6.46 -12.94 8.89
N LEU A 89 6.38 -14.27 8.81
CA LEU A 89 5.15 -15.02 9.08
C LEU A 89 4.71 -14.90 10.54
N ALA A 90 5.64 -14.92 11.48
CA ALA A 90 5.34 -14.75 12.91
C ALA A 90 4.73 -13.37 13.18
N SER A 91 5.33 -12.31 12.63
CA SER A 91 4.80 -10.93 12.74
C SER A 91 3.41 -10.80 12.12
N LEU A 92 3.20 -11.33 10.91
CA LEU A 92 1.88 -11.30 10.27
C LEU A 92 0.83 -12.06 11.09
N LYS A 93 1.13 -13.28 11.53
CA LYS A 93 0.20 -14.08 12.34
C LYS A 93 -0.14 -13.40 13.65
N ARG A 94 0.85 -12.77 14.30
CA ARG A 94 0.66 -12.02 15.55
C ARG A 94 -0.23 -10.80 15.35
N PHE A 95 0.00 -10.02 14.30
CA PHE A 95 -0.85 -8.89 13.94
C PHE A 95 -2.32 -9.32 13.73
N LEU A 96 -2.55 -10.42 12.99
CA LEU A 96 -3.90 -10.95 12.76
C LEU A 96 -4.54 -11.54 14.03
N ALA A 97 -3.77 -12.21 14.88
CA ALA A 97 -4.27 -12.77 16.14
C ALA A 97 -4.70 -11.65 17.11
N LEU A 98 -3.90 -10.60 17.24
CA LEU A 98 -4.21 -9.45 18.09
C LEU A 98 -5.39 -8.64 17.56
N ALA A 99 -5.55 -8.55 16.24
CA ALA A 99 -6.74 -7.97 15.61
C ALA A 99 -8.03 -8.68 16.05
N GLU A 100 -8.01 -10.00 16.06
CA GLU A 100 -9.14 -10.82 16.51
C GLU A 100 -9.36 -10.75 18.03
N GLU A 101 -8.30 -10.82 18.82
CA GLU A 101 -8.35 -10.74 20.28
C GLU A 101 -8.91 -9.40 20.76
N THR A 102 -8.54 -8.31 20.09
CA THR A 102 -8.96 -6.95 20.45
C THR A 102 -10.19 -6.46 19.70
N ASP A 103 -10.76 -7.27 18.79
CA ASP A 103 -11.86 -6.88 17.91
C ASP A 103 -11.57 -5.57 17.15
N THR A 104 -10.37 -5.49 16.57
CA THR A 104 -9.87 -4.32 15.85
C THR A 104 -9.70 -4.66 14.37
N PRO A 105 -10.41 -3.98 13.45
CA PRO A 105 -10.18 -4.12 12.02
C PRO A 105 -8.74 -3.85 11.62
N VAL A 106 -8.25 -4.59 10.63
CA VAL A 106 -6.88 -4.47 10.13
C VAL A 106 -6.79 -4.34 8.62
N PHE A 107 -5.79 -3.58 8.21
CA PHE A 107 -5.38 -3.39 6.82
C PHE A 107 -3.93 -3.84 6.64
N VAL A 108 -3.74 -4.97 5.98
CA VAL A 108 -2.42 -5.57 5.76
C VAL A 108 -1.80 -4.97 4.52
N GLN A 109 -0.66 -4.29 4.63
CA GLN A 109 0.01 -3.68 3.48
C GLN A 109 1.26 -4.47 3.12
N LEU A 110 1.35 -4.98 1.89
CA LEU A 110 2.45 -5.82 1.43
C LEU A 110 3.35 -5.03 0.47
N ASP A 111 4.53 -4.64 0.95
CA ASP A 111 5.49 -3.81 0.22
C ASP A 111 6.68 -4.65 -0.27
N GLY A 112 6.94 -4.60 -1.57
CA GLY A 112 8.15 -5.17 -2.18
C GLY A 112 9.03 -4.14 -2.87
N ASP A 113 8.58 -2.88 -2.92
CA ASP A 113 9.11 -1.88 -3.84
C ASP A 113 10.11 -0.95 -3.14
N ASN A 114 9.82 -0.57 -1.89
CA ASN A 114 10.54 0.51 -1.23
C ASN A 114 11.70 0.06 -0.35
N TRP A 115 11.62 -1.16 0.19
CA TRP A 115 12.63 -1.73 1.08
C TRP A 115 12.88 -3.20 0.71
N TRP A 116 14.12 -3.49 0.36
CA TRP A 116 14.53 -4.82 -0.12
C TRP A 116 15.97 -5.18 0.25
N GLY A 117 16.46 -4.59 1.36
CA GLY A 117 17.85 -4.73 1.80
C GLY A 117 18.23 -6.13 2.25
N ALA A 118 17.26 -6.94 2.65
CA ALA A 118 17.48 -8.36 2.97
C ALA A 118 17.67 -9.25 1.73
N ARG A 119 17.67 -8.68 0.52
CA ARG A 119 17.88 -9.40 -0.76
C ARG A 119 19.09 -8.91 -1.55
N PRO A 120 20.30 -8.89 -0.96
CA PRO A 120 21.51 -8.47 -1.69
C PRO A 120 21.81 -9.36 -2.89
N ASP A 121 21.32 -10.60 -2.91
CA ASP A 121 21.36 -11.51 -4.06
C ASP A 121 20.60 -10.99 -5.30
N LEU A 122 19.79 -9.94 -5.16
CA LEU A 122 19.09 -9.29 -6.24
C LEU A 122 19.77 -7.99 -6.70
N TRP A 123 20.35 -7.20 -5.79
CA TRP A 123 20.79 -5.84 -6.13
C TRP A 123 22.30 -5.61 -6.06
N ASN A 124 23.07 -6.40 -5.30
CA ASN A 124 24.51 -6.17 -5.18
C ASN A 124 25.22 -6.65 -6.45
N TRP A 125 25.54 -5.72 -7.35
CA TRP A 125 26.27 -6.00 -8.59
C TRP A 125 27.69 -5.44 -8.61
N TRP A 126 28.06 -4.61 -7.63
CA TRP A 126 29.28 -3.80 -7.68
C TRP A 126 30.28 -4.06 -6.56
N ASP A 127 29.85 -4.61 -5.41
CA ASP A 127 30.73 -4.79 -4.25
C ASP A 127 31.03 -6.28 -3.99
N PRO A 128 32.19 -6.80 -4.45
CA PRO A 128 32.58 -8.19 -4.27
C PRO A 128 32.86 -8.60 -2.82
N SER A 129 33.03 -7.64 -1.92
CA SER A 129 33.27 -7.92 -0.49
C SER A 129 31.97 -8.12 0.29
N ARG A 130 30.82 -7.74 -0.29
CA ARG A 130 29.51 -7.81 0.37
C ARG A 130 28.70 -9.02 -0.08
N PRO A 131 27.78 -9.52 0.79
CA PRO A 131 26.90 -10.63 0.44
C PRO A 131 26.15 -10.41 -0.87
N GLY A 132 25.82 -11.50 -1.56
CA GLY A 132 24.97 -11.48 -2.75
C GLY A 132 25.61 -10.86 -4.00
N TYR A 133 26.90 -10.48 -3.96
CA TYR A 133 27.61 -9.95 -5.12
C TYR A 133 27.48 -10.86 -6.34
N ASN A 134 26.94 -10.29 -7.41
CA ASN A 134 26.94 -10.90 -8.72
C ASN A 134 26.82 -9.79 -9.78
N PRO A 135 27.77 -9.62 -10.71
CA PRO A 135 27.68 -8.60 -11.76
C PRO A 135 26.37 -8.64 -12.56
N ALA A 136 25.74 -9.81 -12.70
CA ALA A 136 24.44 -9.94 -13.38
C ALA A 136 23.26 -9.29 -12.63
N ASN A 137 23.42 -8.94 -11.36
CA ASN A 137 22.40 -8.24 -10.58
C ASN A 137 22.09 -6.84 -11.12
N ARG A 138 22.96 -6.28 -11.98
CA ARG A 138 22.67 -5.08 -12.77
C ARG A 138 21.35 -5.17 -13.54
N MET A 139 20.91 -6.37 -13.93
CA MET A 139 19.63 -6.58 -14.62
C MET A 139 18.39 -6.41 -13.72
N ASN A 140 18.57 -6.43 -12.40
CA ASN A 140 17.49 -6.37 -11.42
C ASN A 140 17.28 -4.98 -10.82
N VAL A 141 18.14 -4.02 -11.15
CA VAL A 141 18.09 -2.64 -10.66
C VAL A 141 17.85 -1.69 -11.84
N GLU A 142 17.42 -0.47 -11.53
CA GLU A 142 17.22 0.55 -12.55
C GLU A 142 18.54 1.06 -13.16
N TRP A 143 18.44 1.59 -14.39
CA TRP A 143 19.56 2.15 -15.14
C TRP A 143 19.27 3.61 -15.51
N THR A 144 20.34 4.35 -15.80
CA THR A 144 20.27 5.72 -16.37
C THR A 144 20.45 5.79 -17.88
N GLY A 145 20.65 4.66 -18.54
CA GLY A 145 20.84 4.55 -19.99
C GLY A 145 20.44 3.17 -20.53
N TRP A 146 20.62 2.97 -21.84
CA TRP A 146 20.14 1.78 -22.56
C TRP A 146 20.99 0.52 -22.34
N SER A 147 22.05 0.59 -21.52
CA SER A 147 22.94 -0.54 -21.22
C SER A 147 22.89 -0.93 -19.74
N PRO A 148 23.05 -2.22 -19.40
CA PRO A 148 23.28 -2.64 -18.02
C PRO A 148 24.53 -2.05 -17.36
N ASP A 149 25.46 -1.47 -18.14
CA ASP A 149 26.62 -0.75 -17.61
C ASP A 149 26.21 0.60 -16.98
N ASP A 150 25.02 1.11 -17.31
CA ASP A 150 24.41 2.31 -16.72
C ASP A 150 23.62 2.00 -15.44
N ALA A 151 23.82 0.81 -14.84
CA ALA A 151 23.13 0.42 -13.63
C ALA A 151 23.49 1.32 -12.44
N ILE A 152 22.48 1.63 -11.62
CA ILE A 152 22.67 2.45 -10.42
C ILE A 152 22.97 1.57 -9.20
N LYS A 153 23.73 2.15 -8.27
CA LYS A 153 24.19 1.51 -7.02
C LYS A 153 23.51 2.12 -5.78
N ILE A 154 22.85 3.26 -5.97
CA ILE A 154 22.29 4.12 -4.93
C ILE A 154 21.15 4.94 -5.50
N ALA A 155 20.22 5.39 -4.65
CA ALA A 155 19.23 6.39 -4.97
C ALA A 155 18.91 7.24 -3.72
N TRP A 156 18.03 8.23 -3.89
CA TRP A 156 17.55 9.11 -2.84
C TRP A 156 16.04 9.04 -2.71
N ARG A 157 15.56 9.27 -1.49
CA ARG A 157 14.15 9.34 -1.12
C ARG A 157 13.95 10.46 -0.11
N ASN A 158 12.78 11.11 -0.11
CA ASN A 158 12.40 12.08 0.92
C ASN A 158 10.94 11.89 1.35
N TRP A 159 10.75 11.44 2.59
CA TRP A 159 9.45 11.35 3.27
C TRP A 159 9.42 12.25 4.52
N GLY A 160 9.97 13.46 4.40
CA GLY A 160 10.15 14.45 5.48
C GLY A 160 11.62 14.78 5.73
N ARG A 161 12.53 13.86 5.38
CA ARG A 161 13.97 14.08 5.29
C ARG A 161 14.53 13.25 4.14
N GLN A 162 15.49 13.82 3.42
CA GLN A 162 16.23 13.08 2.40
C GLN A 162 17.14 12.01 3.04
N ILE A 163 17.09 10.80 2.49
CA ILE A 163 17.97 9.68 2.85
C ILE A 163 18.49 8.99 1.58
N ARG A 164 19.68 8.39 1.68
CA ARG A 164 20.17 7.43 0.69
C ARG A 164 19.42 6.12 0.84
N VAL A 165 19.07 5.49 -0.27
CA VAL A 165 18.45 4.16 -0.34
C VAL A 165 19.21 3.27 -1.32
N LEU A 166 18.97 1.97 -1.21
CA LEU A 166 19.43 0.99 -2.19
C LEU A 166 18.90 1.32 -3.59
N PRO A 167 19.55 0.82 -4.66
CA PRO A 167 19.10 1.13 -6.01
C PRO A 167 17.63 0.66 -6.17
N PRO A 168 16.78 1.44 -6.85
CA PRO A 168 15.43 1.02 -7.20
C PRO A 168 15.44 -0.30 -7.98
N PRO A 169 14.50 -1.22 -7.71
CA PRO A 169 14.39 -2.44 -8.50
C PRO A 169 13.92 -2.13 -9.92
N ASN A 170 14.47 -2.84 -10.90
CA ASN A 170 13.85 -2.99 -12.21
C ASN A 170 12.52 -3.75 -12.02
N LEU A 171 11.40 -3.03 -12.07
CA LEU A 171 10.06 -3.59 -11.83
C LEU A 171 9.64 -4.68 -12.84
N MET A 172 10.38 -4.80 -13.93
CA MET A 172 10.15 -5.79 -14.98
C MET A 172 11.16 -6.95 -14.93
N SER A 173 12.17 -6.91 -14.05
CA SER A 173 13.13 -7.99 -13.89
C SER A 173 12.45 -9.32 -13.52
N PRO A 174 12.71 -10.42 -14.25
CA PRO A 174 12.15 -11.72 -13.92
C PRO A 174 12.54 -12.22 -12.51
N ARG A 175 13.77 -11.97 -12.05
CA ARG A 175 14.24 -12.41 -10.73
C ARG A 175 13.57 -11.61 -9.61
N TYR A 176 13.48 -10.29 -9.77
CA TYR A 176 12.79 -9.41 -8.81
C TYR A 176 11.28 -9.74 -8.71
N ARG A 177 10.59 -9.83 -9.85
CA ARG A 177 9.16 -10.20 -9.88
C ARG A 177 8.92 -11.60 -9.31
N GLY A 178 9.83 -12.54 -9.61
CA GLY A 178 9.82 -13.88 -9.03
C GLY A 178 9.89 -13.87 -7.51
N ALA A 179 10.79 -13.05 -6.94
CA ALA A 179 10.90 -12.86 -5.50
C ALA A 179 9.64 -12.25 -4.89
N CYS A 180 9.07 -11.20 -5.50
CA CYS A 180 7.82 -10.60 -5.03
C CYS A 180 6.68 -11.62 -5.01
N ARG A 181 6.51 -12.36 -6.11
CA ARG A 181 5.47 -13.38 -6.24
C ARG A 181 5.64 -14.52 -5.24
N GLN A 182 6.87 -14.93 -4.95
CA GLN A 182 7.15 -15.94 -3.91
C GLN A 182 6.66 -15.45 -2.54
N LYS A 183 6.98 -14.22 -2.15
CA LYS A 183 6.55 -13.66 -0.86
C LYS A 183 5.04 -13.44 -0.79
N LEU A 184 4.40 -12.97 -1.86
CA LEU A 184 2.93 -12.87 -1.91
C LEU A 184 2.27 -14.25 -1.74
N ARG A 185 2.79 -15.29 -2.39
CA ARG A 185 2.31 -16.68 -2.22
C ARG A 185 2.53 -17.24 -0.82
N LEU A 186 3.49 -16.71 -0.08
CA LEU A 186 3.73 -17.07 1.32
C LEU A 186 2.72 -16.39 2.26
N LEU A 187 2.52 -15.07 2.10
CA LEU A 187 1.79 -14.24 3.06
C LEU A 187 0.28 -14.22 2.84
N VAL A 188 -0.17 -14.07 1.58
CA VAL A 188 -1.60 -13.90 1.28
C VAL A 188 -2.45 -15.08 1.76
N PRO A 189 -2.02 -16.36 1.59
CA PRO A 189 -2.79 -17.48 2.12
C PRO A 189 -2.99 -17.46 3.65
N VAL A 190 -2.07 -16.84 4.41
CA VAL A 190 -2.23 -16.69 5.87
C VAL A 190 -3.39 -15.74 6.17
N VAL A 191 -3.43 -14.59 5.49
CA VAL A 191 -4.51 -13.60 5.64
C VAL A 191 -5.84 -14.19 5.20
N VAL A 192 -5.89 -14.88 4.05
CA VAL A 192 -7.13 -15.48 3.52
C VAL A 192 -7.66 -16.57 4.44
N ARG A 193 -6.81 -17.48 4.95
CA ARG A 193 -7.23 -18.52 5.89
C ARG A 193 -7.75 -17.91 7.19
N TRP A 194 -7.05 -16.91 7.72
CA TRP A 194 -7.48 -16.17 8.92
C TRP A 194 -8.86 -15.53 8.70
N TRP A 195 -9.04 -14.77 7.62
CA TRP A 195 -10.31 -14.09 7.36
C TRP A 195 -11.47 -15.06 7.14
N ARG A 196 -11.25 -16.17 6.41
CA ARG A 196 -12.30 -17.17 6.15
C ARG A 196 -12.71 -17.95 7.39
N ARG A 197 -11.83 -18.10 8.38
CA ARG A 197 -12.17 -18.76 9.66
C ARG A 197 -12.91 -17.85 10.64
N LEU A 198 -12.95 -16.54 10.40
CA LEU A 198 -13.69 -15.63 11.27
C LEU A 198 -15.20 -15.94 11.19
N PRO A 199 -15.93 -15.84 12.32
CA PRO A 199 -17.38 -15.77 12.32
C PRO A 199 -17.90 -14.74 11.31
N ALA A 200 -19.07 -14.99 10.73
CA ALA A 200 -19.62 -14.13 9.67
C ALA A 200 -19.76 -12.66 10.12
N ASP A 201 -20.17 -12.45 11.37
CA ASP A 201 -20.29 -11.14 12.01
C ASP A 201 -18.94 -10.48 12.32
N LYS A 202 -17.82 -11.22 12.29
CA LYS A 202 -16.45 -10.69 12.48
C LYS A 202 -15.64 -10.53 11.19
N ARG A 203 -16.17 -10.90 10.02
CA ARG A 203 -15.45 -10.76 8.74
C ARG A 203 -15.05 -9.33 8.40
N TYR A 204 -15.73 -8.34 8.99
CA TYR A 204 -15.35 -6.93 8.87
C TYR A 204 -13.94 -6.65 9.42
N LEU A 205 -13.36 -7.53 10.26
CA LEU A 205 -12.03 -7.34 10.81
C LEU A 205 -10.94 -7.31 9.72
N LEU A 206 -11.17 -7.93 8.55
CA LEU A 206 -10.31 -7.66 7.39
C LEU A 206 -10.86 -6.45 6.63
N ALA A 207 -10.26 -5.28 6.83
CA ALA A 207 -10.57 -4.11 6.01
C ALA A 207 -10.09 -4.31 4.57
N GLY A 208 -8.90 -4.90 4.41
CA GLY A 208 -8.35 -5.28 3.11
C GLY A 208 -6.85 -5.63 3.18
N VAL A 209 -6.29 -5.89 2.00
CA VAL A 209 -4.86 -6.07 1.77
C VAL A 209 -4.43 -5.10 0.68
N LYS A 210 -3.35 -4.35 0.91
CA LYS A 210 -2.69 -3.49 -0.07
C LYS A 210 -1.54 -4.23 -0.73
N VAL A 211 -1.43 -4.15 -2.06
CA VAL A 211 -0.23 -4.55 -2.81
C VAL A 211 0.31 -3.35 -3.58
N GLY A 212 1.62 -3.33 -3.77
CA GLY A 212 2.34 -2.10 -4.07
C GLY A 212 2.41 -1.17 -2.87
N HIS A 213 3.31 -0.21 -2.94
CA HIS A 213 3.44 0.83 -1.93
C HIS A 213 3.96 2.07 -2.62
N GLU A 214 3.04 2.91 -3.10
CA GLU A 214 3.35 4.01 -4.02
C GLU A 214 4.26 3.56 -5.20
N SER A 215 3.93 2.41 -5.80
CA SER A 215 4.72 1.82 -6.88
C SER A 215 4.92 2.84 -8.00
N SER A 216 6.17 3.10 -8.35
CA SER A 216 6.58 4.18 -9.23
C SER A 216 8.04 3.99 -9.68
N ILE A 217 8.44 4.72 -10.72
CA ILE A 217 9.84 4.86 -11.14
C ILE A 217 10.17 6.34 -11.10
N GLY A 218 11.21 6.72 -10.35
CA GLY A 218 11.66 8.11 -10.24
C GLY A 218 10.83 9.01 -9.32
N VAL A 219 9.83 8.48 -8.60
CA VAL A 219 9.05 9.24 -7.60
C VAL A 219 9.59 9.00 -6.19
N ASN A 220 9.39 7.79 -5.64
CA ASN A 220 9.81 7.47 -4.27
C ASN A 220 11.27 7.10 -4.11
N ALA A 221 11.94 6.80 -5.21
CA ALA A 221 13.37 6.66 -5.25
C ALA A 221 13.85 7.25 -6.58
N TRP A 222 14.68 8.28 -6.49
CA TRP A 222 15.22 8.99 -7.64
C TRP A 222 16.74 8.99 -7.62
N TYR A 223 17.34 9.30 -8.76
CA TYR A 223 18.79 9.29 -8.93
C TYR A 223 19.27 10.67 -9.33
N TYR A 224 20.25 11.22 -8.60
CA TYR A 224 20.94 12.42 -9.04
C TYR A 224 21.91 12.10 -10.19
N PRO A 225 22.16 13.04 -11.11
CA PRO A 225 23.21 12.90 -12.11
C PRO A 225 24.54 12.47 -11.46
N HIS A 226 25.16 11.42 -12.01
CA HIS A 226 26.40 10.83 -11.47
C HIS A 226 26.31 10.33 -10.02
N GLY A 227 25.11 9.98 -9.53
CA GLY A 227 24.88 9.59 -8.15
C GLY A 227 25.74 8.43 -7.63
N ASN A 228 26.17 7.50 -8.48
CA ASN A 228 27.09 6.42 -8.12
C ASN A 228 28.43 6.95 -7.57
N ASP A 229 28.88 8.13 -7.99
CA ASP A 229 30.13 8.76 -7.52
C ASP A 229 30.01 9.30 -6.08
N LEU A 230 28.79 9.39 -5.56
CA LEU A 230 28.47 9.84 -4.20
C LEU A 230 28.41 8.69 -3.20
N LEU A 231 28.37 7.42 -3.66
CA LEU A 231 28.16 6.25 -2.79
C LEU A 231 29.16 6.21 -1.63
N ASP A 232 30.45 6.44 -1.92
CA ASP A 232 31.54 6.37 -0.95
C ASP A 232 31.87 7.73 -0.31
N ARG A 233 31.10 8.78 -0.64
CA ARG A 233 31.27 10.12 -0.06
C ARG A 233 30.38 10.31 1.17
N PRO A 234 30.74 11.23 2.10
CA PRO A 234 29.88 11.61 3.21
C PRO A 234 28.49 12.10 2.75
N THR A 235 27.44 11.80 3.52
CA THR A 235 26.05 12.14 3.17
C THR A 235 25.78 13.64 3.12
N GLU A 236 26.59 14.44 3.79
CA GLU A 236 26.52 15.90 3.81
C GLU A 236 26.87 16.52 2.45
N GLN A 237 27.52 15.73 1.56
CA GLN A 237 27.84 16.14 0.20
C GLN A 237 26.76 15.75 -0.81
N ASP A 238 25.67 15.11 -0.37
CA ASP A 238 24.56 14.78 -1.25
C ASP A 238 23.87 16.05 -1.76
N PRO A 239 23.45 16.09 -3.04
CA PRO A 239 22.57 17.14 -3.53
C PRO A 239 21.30 17.19 -2.68
N THR A 240 20.83 18.40 -2.38
CA THR A 240 19.64 18.63 -1.55
C THR A 240 18.41 19.05 -2.36
N ALA A 241 18.57 19.20 -3.68
CA ALA A 241 17.49 19.56 -4.59
C ALA A 241 16.50 18.38 -4.72
N GLY A 242 15.27 18.53 -4.22
CA GLY A 242 14.25 17.51 -4.38
C GLY A 242 13.82 17.31 -5.85
N VAL A 243 12.90 16.37 -6.06
CA VAL A 243 12.27 16.16 -7.37
C VAL A 243 11.35 17.32 -7.74
N ASP A 244 11.38 17.73 -9.00
CA ASP A 244 10.40 18.66 -9.58
C ASP A 244 9.19 17.86 -10.08
N VAL A 245 8.04 18.04 -9.43
CA VAL A 245 6.83 17.26 -9.72
C VAL A 245 6.26 17.54 -11.11
N ASP A 246 6.53 18.71 -11.68
CA ASP A 246 5.97 19.12 -12.98
C ASP A 246 6.83 18.66 -14.17
N GLN A 247 8.11 18.31 -13.94
CA GLN A 247 9.04 17.87 -14.97
C GLN A 247 9.03 16.35 -15.23
N VAL A 248 7.88 15.78 -15.59
CA VAL A 248 7.81 14.34 -15.96
C VAL A 248 8.55 14.05 -17.29
N PRO A 249 9.19 12.87 -17.46
CA PRO A 249 9.24 11.76 -16.51
C PRO A 249 10.46 11.76 -15.55
N SER A 250 11.49 12.59 -15.80
CA SER A 250 12.75 12.56 -15.03
C SER A 250 12.72 13.35 -13.72
N ARG A 251 11.75 14.26 -13.58
CA ARG A 251 11.48 15.12 -12.42
C ARG A 251 12.63 16.02 -12.03
N GLY A 252 13.28 16.60 -13.03
CA GLY A 252 14.41 17.51 -12.84
C GLY A 252 15.71 16.83 -12.36
N VAL A 253 15.72 15.50 -12.25
CA VAL A 253 16.91 14.70 -11.92
C VAL A 253 17.26 13.76 -13.08
N ALA A 254 18.19 12.83 -12.86
CA ALA A 254 18.57 11.89 -13.92
C ALA A 254 17.43 10.91 -14.23
N GLN A 255 17.13 10.75 -15.52
CA GLN A 255 16.13 9.80 -15.98
C GLN A 255 16.55 8.37 -15.60
N ILE A 256 15.66 7.66 -14.90
CA ILE A 256 15.75 6.21 -14.66
C ILE A 256 14.57 5.48 -15.30
N GLY A 257 14.49 4.15 -15.21
CA GLY A 257 13.44 3.38 -15.86
C GLY A 257 13.88 2.67 -17.14
N TYR A 258 15.10 2.95 -17.62
CA TYR A 258 15.65 2.32 -18.82
C TYR A 258 15.70 0.79 -18.70
N ALA A 259 16.06 0.27 -17.52
CA ALA A 259 16.09 -1.16 -17.28
C ALA A 259 14.69 -1.77 -17.44
N ALA A 260 13.68 -1.16 -16.81
CA ALA A 260 12.33 -1.70 -16.80
C ALA A 260 11.61 -1.57 -18.14
N VAL A 261 11.73 -0.44 -18.84
CA VAL A 261 11.10 -0.28 -20.17
C VAL A 261 11.76 -1.20 -21.21
N SER A 262 13.08 -1.40 -21.11
CA SER A 262 13.81 -2.35 -21.97
C SER A 262 13.38 -3.79 -21.69
N THR A 263 13.37 -4.18 -20.41
CA THR A 263 12.98 -5.54 -20.00
C THR A 263 11.53 -5.86 -20.34
N ALA A 264 10.64 -4.85 -20.32
CA ALA A 264 9.25 -5.00 -20.73
C ALA A 264 9.04 -5.04 -22.25
N GLY A 265 10.06 -4.77 -23.06
CA GLY A 265 9.94 -4.62 -24.51
C GLY A 265 9.08 -3.42 -24.92
N ILE A 266 9.02 -2.38 -24.07
CA ILE A 266 8.25 -1.14 -24.34
C ILE A 266 9.09 -0.18 -25.19
N ARG A 267 10.36 -0.01 -24.83
CA ARG A 267 11.30 0.89 -25.50
C ARG A 267 12.71 0.35 -25.36
N MET A 268 13.53 0.50 -26.41
CA MET A 268 14.94 0.07 -26.44
C MET A 268 15.89 1.19 -26.89
N SER A 269 15.36 2.36 -27.29
CA SER A 269 16.12 3.53 -27.74
C SER A 269 15.27 4.80 -27.67
N GLY A 270 15.91 5.96 -27.81
CA GLY A 270 15.25 7.27 -27.77
C GLY A 270 14.95 7.76 -26.34
N ALA A 271 14.06 8.74 -26.23
CA ALA A 271 13.66 9.30 -24.95
C ALA A 271 12.56 8.45 -24.28
N ILE A 272 12.69 8.20 -22.98
CA ILE A 272 11.62 7.63 -22.15
C ILE A 272 10.50 8.65 -21.98
N THR A 273 9.26 8.20 -22.07
CA THR A 273 8.05 9.00 -21.87
C THR A 273 7.34 8.64 -20.56
N GLU A 274 6.46 9.52 -20.11
CA GLU A 274 5.56 9.25 -18.98
C GLU A 274 4.71 7.97 -19.20
N ALA A 275 4.23 7.77 -20.43
CA ALA A 275 3.43 6.60 -20.79
C ALA A 275 4.22 5.29 -20.67
N ASP A 276 5.52 5.30 -20.99
CA ASP A 276 6.38 4.12 -20.85
C ASP A 276 6.48 3.69 -19.38
N LEU A 277 6.72 4.65 -18.48
CA LEU A 277 6.83 4.39 -17.04
C LEU A 277 5.49 3.97 -16.43
N ALA A 278 4.40 4.64 -16.81
CA ALA A 278 3.06 4.28 -16.34
C ALA A 278 2.69 2.84 -16.75
N GLU A 279 3.04 2.40 -17.96
CA GLU A 279 2.79 1.04 -18.44
C GLU A 279 3.62 0.00 -17.67
N VAL A 280 4.89 0.29 -17.36
CA VAL A 280 5.72 -0.58 -16.50
C VAL A 280 5.07 -0.77 -15.14
N VAL A 281 4.69 0.33 -14.47
CA VAL A 281 4.11 0.27 -13.13
C VAL A 281 2.77 -0.46 -13.15
N ARG A 282 1.94 -0.22 -14.18
CA ARG A 282 0.68 -0.95 -14.38
C ARG A 282 0.93 -2.47 -14.51
N ARG A 283 1.90 -2.90 -15.33
CA ARG A 283 2.25 -4.32 -15.49
C ARG A 283 2.75 -4.95 -14.19
N HIS A 284 3.47 -4.20 -13.36
CA HIS A 284 3.93 -4.63 -12.04
C HIS A 284 2.76 -4.83 -11.07
N LEU A 285 1.90 -3.82 -10.91
CA LEU A 285 0.74 -3.87 -10.02
C LEU A 285 -0.29 -4.92 -10.44
N VAL A 286 -0.50 -5.13 -11.74
CA VAL A 286 -1.34 -6.21 -12.28
C VAL A 286 -0.80 -7.57 -11.88
N GLU A 287 0.51 -7.78 -11.94
CA GLU A 287 1.10 -9.07 -11.54
C GLU A 287 0.96 -9.31 -10.05
N GLN A 288 1.28 -8.32 -9.21
CA GLN A 288 1.11 -8.46 -7.75
C GLN A 288 -0.34 -8.75 -7.38
N SER A 289 -1.28 -8.02 -7.99
CA SER A 289 -2.71 -8.19 -7.74
C SER A 289 -3.20 -9.56 -8.22
N ARG A 290 -2.73 -10.02 -9.39
CA ARG A 290 -3.02 -11.37 -9.89
C ARG A 290 -2.49 -12.45 -8.97
N ALA A 291 -1.27 -12.30 -8.44
CA ALA A 291 -0.67 -13.26 -7.52
C ALA A 291 -1.49 -13.37 -6.21
N ALA A 292 -1.90 -12.23 -5.64
CA ALA A 292 -2.77 -12.21 -4.45
C ALA A 292 -4.15 -12.82 -4.73
N ALA A 293 -4.77 -12.49 -5.87
CA ALA A 293 -6.06 -13.06 -6.27
C ALA A 293 -5.99 -14.59 -6.49
N GLN A 294 -4.90 -15.09 -7.07
CA GLN A 294 -4.65 -16.54 -7.23
C GLN A 294 -4.51 -17.27 -5.88
N CYS A 295 -4.11 -16.55 -4.81
CA CYS A 295 -4.10 -17.08 -3.45
C CYS A 295 -5.49 -17.01 -2.76
N GLY A 296 -6.54 -16.62 -3.48
CA GLY A 296 -7.92 -16.64 -3.01
C GLY A 296 -8.39 -15.38 -2.28
N LEU A 297 -7.62 -14.30 -2.35
CA LEU A 297 -8.05 -12.99 -1.86
C LEU A 297 -9.04 -12.37 -2.85
N PRO A 298 -10.27 -12.03 -2.42
CA PRO A 298 -11.28 -11.51 -3.34
C PRO A 298 -10.99 -10.05 -3.70
N ARG A 299 -11.50 -9.61 -4.87
CA ARG A 299 -11.21 -8.29 -5.45
C ARG A 299 -11.56 -7.14 -4.49
N GLU A 300 -12.69 -7.24 -3.82
CA GLU A 300 -13.20 -6.25 -2.86
C GLU A 300 -12.36 -6.12 -1.57
N LYS A 301 -11.40 -7.04 -1.36
CA LYS A 301 -10.44 -6.99 -0.24
C LYS A 301 -9.02 -6.70 -0.70
N LEU A 302 -8.77 -6.47 -1.99
CA LEU A 302 -7.44 -6.25 -2.54
C LEU A 302 -7.36 -4.84 -3.11
N PHE A 303 -6.42 -4.05 -2.61
CA PHE A 303 -6.19 -2.67 -3.04
C PHE A 303 -4.79 -2.53 -3.65
N THR A 304 -4.67 -1.78 -4.73
CA THR A 304 -3.38 -1.34 -5.28
C THR A 304 -2.97 0.01 -4.71
N HIS A 305 -1.68 0.33 -4.82
CA HIS A 305 -1.15 1.64 -4.48
C HIS A 305 -0.02 2.03 -5.43
N CYS A 306 -0.30 2.92 -6.36
CA CYS A 306 0.70 3.55 -7.22
C CYS A 306 1.10 4.94 -6.67
N GLY A 307 2.23 5.46 -7.13
CA GLY A 307 2.56 6.88 -6.97
C GLY A 307 1.75 7.77 -7.92
N GLY A 308 2.16 9.04 -8.02
CA GLY A 308 1.54 10.05 -8.89
C GLY A 308 1.44 11.36 -8.14
N TRP A 309 2.30 12.31 -8.48
CA TRP A 309 2.47 13.56 -7.71
C TRP A 309 2.15 14.81 -8.56
N LYS A 310 2.18 14.67 -9.89
CA LYS A 310 1.73 15.71 -10.81
C LYS A 310 0.21 15.63 -10.99
N SER A 311 -0.45 16.78 -11.14
CA SER A 311 -1.87 16.81 -11.48
C SER A 311 -2.13 16.12 -12.83
N ASP A 312 -3.10 15.21 -12.86
CA ASP A 312 -3.49 14.38 -14.02
C ASP A 312 -2.34 13.52 -14.61
N GLU A 313 -1.39 13.08 -13.78
CA GLU A 313 -0.33 12.16 -14.20
C GLU A 313 -0.91 10.82 -14.68
N LEU A 314 -0.38 10.26 -15.78
CA LEU A 314 -0.76 8.95 -16.30
C LEU A 314 -0.52 7.81 -15.30
N LEU A 315 0.38 8.03 -14.33
CA LEU A 315 0.71 7.05 -13.30
C LEU A 315 -0.51 6.69 -12.42
N TYR A 316 -1.48 7.59 -12.26
CA TYR A 316 -2.72 7.31 -11.52
C TYR A 316 -3.50 6.12 -12.10
N ASP A 317 -3.43 5.92 -13.42
CA ASP A 317 -4.10 4.81 -14.10
C ASP A 317 -3.47 3.44 -13.79
N ALA A 318 -2.22 3.41 -13.33
CA ALA A 318 -1.52 2.17 -13.02
C ALA A 318 -2.19 1.40 -11.85
N ALA A 319 -2.93 2.10 -10.99
CA ALA A 319 -3.73 1.48 -9.94
C ALA A 319 -4.88 0.61 -10.50
N LEU A 320 -5.36 0.88 -11.71
CA LEU A 320 -6.54 0.21 -12.29
C LEU A 320 -6.20 -1.19 -12.80
N ASN A 321 -6.87 -2.21 -12.28
CA ASN A 321 -6.88 -3.55 -12.88
C ASN A 321 -8.11 -4.38 -12.47
N ARG A 322 -8.27 -5.55 -13.11
CA ARG A 322 -9.43 -6.44 -12.90
C ARG A 322 -9.39 -7.27 -11.61
N TYR A 323 -8.24 -7.36 -10.95
CA TYR A 323 -8.02 -8.21 -9.78
C TYR A 323 -8.18 -7.46 -8.46
N SER A 324 -8.03 -6.13 -8.47
CA SER A 324 -8.08 -5.28 -7.28
C SER A 324 -9.10 -4.14 -7.40
N CYS A 325 -9.34 -3.49 -6.28
CA CYS A 325 -9.81 -2.11 -6.18
C CYS A 325 -8.61 -1.15 -6.28
N PRO A 326 -8.76 0.03 -6.89
CA PRO A 326 -7.66 0.99 -6.94
C PRO A 326 -7.51 1.75 -5.62
N GLY A 327 -6.31 2.23 -5.35
CA GLY A 327 -6.01 3.10 -4.23
C GLY A 327 -4.89 4.08 -4.51
N TRP A 328 -4.99 5.26 -3.89
CA TRP A 328 -4.06 6.38 -4.06
C TRP A 328 -3.75 7.07 -2.73
N SER A 329 -2.68 7.86 -2.77
CA SER A 329 -2.29 8.78 -1.68
C SER A 329 -3.09 10.09 -1.78
N PHE A 330 -3.53 10.63 -0.64
CA PHE A 330 -4.19 11.94 -0.54
C PHE A 330 -3.50 12.80 0.50
N TYR A 331 -2.73 13.78 0.02
CA TYR A 331 -2.09 14.80 0.84
C TYR A 331 -2.63 16.19 0.48
N ARG A 332 -2.35 16.62 -0.75
CA ARG A 332 -2.78 17.91 -1.31
C ARG A 332 -4.30 18.05 -1.42
N HIS A 333 -4.99 16.96 -1.75
CA HIS A 333 -6.44 16.90 -1.97
C HIS A 333 -7.17 16.07 -0.91
N ALA A 334 -6.57 15.92 0.28
CA ALA A 334 -7.19 15.22 1.39
C ALA A 334 -8.45 15.92 1.92
N ASP A 335 -8.57 17.23 1.71
CA ASP A 335 -9.76 18.02 2.04
C ASP A 335 -10.95 17.70 1.13
N ASP A 336 -10.68 17.37 -0.13
CA ASP A 336 -11.70 17.05 -1.12
C ASP A 336 -11.14 16.20 -2.27
N PRO A 337 -11.43 14.88 -2.33
CA PRO A 337 -10.92 14.01 -3.38
C PRO A 337 -11.42 14.37 -4.79
N ARG A 338 -12.50 15.17 -4.91
CA ARG A 338 -13.03 15.62 -6.21
C ARG A 338 -12.09 16.60 -6.91
N LYS A 339 -11.15 17.20 -6.17
CA LYS A 339 -10.15 18.12 -6.72
C LYS A 339 -8.95 17.40 -7.34
N ASP A 340 -8.77 16.11 -7.07
CA ASP A 340 -7.71 15.33 -7.68
C ASP A 340 -8.17 14.82 -9.06
N ALA A 341 -7.78 15.54 -10.12
CA ALA A 341 -8.15 15.22 -11.49
C ALA A 341 -7.70 13.81 -11.93
N GLY A 342 -6.53 13.36 -11.47
CA GLY A 342 -5.99 12.04 -11.81
C GLY A 342 -6.84 10.93 -11.22
N VAL A 343 -7.20 11.05 -9.93
CA VAL A 343 -8.13 10.12 -9.28
C VAL A 343 -9.51 10.14 -9.92
N VAL A 344 -10.08 11.33 -10.16
CA VAL A 344 -11.43 11.46 -10.74
C VAL A 344 -11.51 10.78 -12.10
N LYS A 345 -10.52 11.00 -12.97
CA LYS A 345 -10.39 10.37 -14.28
C LYS A 345 -10.22 8.85 -14.18
N ALA A 346 -9.34 8.38 -13.28
CA ALA A 346 -9.12 6.95 -13.10
C ALA A 346 -10.37 6.24 -12.56
N LEU A 347 -11.09 6.86 -11.62
CA LEU A 347 -12.36 6.33 -11.10
C LEU A 347 -13.47 6.28 -12.14
N ALA A 348 -13.53 7.23 -13.08
CA ALA A 348 -14.48 7.17 -14.18
C ALA A 348 -14.28 5.96 -15.09
N ARG A 349 -13.05 5.40 -15.14
CA ARG A 349 -12.69 4.21 -15.92
C ARG A 349 -12.70 2.92 -15.12
N SER A 350 -12.77 3.01 -13.79
CA SER A 350 -12.74 1.85 -12.92
C SER A 350 -14.07 1.10 -12.94
N ASN A 351 -14.00 -0.22 -13.06
CA ASN A 351 -15.14 -1.12 -12.83
C ASN A 351 -15.01 -1.88 -11.49
N ALA A 352 -14.12 -1.42 -10.60
CA ALA A 352 -14.00 -2.00 -9.28
C ALA A 352 -15.25 -1.65 -8.43
N PRO A 353 -15.67 -2.53 -7.51
CA PRO A 353 -16.83 -2.25 -6.67
C PRO A 353 -16.59 -1.09 -5.71
N THR A 354 -15.33 -0.82 -5.37
CA THR A 354 -14.90 0.23 -4.44
C THR A 354 -13.51 0.75 -4.80
N TRP A 355 -13.06 1.80 -4.10
CA TRP A 355 -11.68 2.29 -4.09
C TRP A 355 -11.26 2.68 -2.66
N GLY A 356 -9.98 2.97 -2.44
CA GLY A 356 -9.49 3.43 -1.14
C GLY A 356 -8.55 4.64 -1.22
N ALA A 357 -8.69 5.55 -0.26
CA ALA A 357 -7.60 6.46 0.09
C ALA A 357 -6.62 5.65 0.96
N VAL A 358 -5.83 4.80 0.31
CA VAL A 358 -4.95 3.80 0.96
C VAL A 358 -3.76 4.41 1.67
N GLU A 359 -3.57 5.72 1.48
CA GLU A 359 -2.69 6.58 2.23
C GLU A 359 -3.29 7.98 2.24
N TRP A 360 -3.46 8.58 3.41
CA TRP A 360 -4.20 9.83 3.55
C TRP A 360 -3.64 10.64 4.71
N LEU A 361 -3.46 11.94 4.51
CA LEU A 361 -3.14 12.86 5.59
C LEU A 361 -3.58 14.27 5.21
N TYR A 362 -4.56 14.80 5.94
CA TYR A 362 -4.94 16.20 5.79
C TYR A 362 -3.86 17.13 6.35
N GLN A 363 -3.31 17.97 5.47
CA GLN A 363 -2.21 18.90 5.78
C GLN A 363 -2.68 20.29 6.25
N GLY A 364 -3.98 20.52 6.35
CA GLY A 364 -4.52 21.78 6.88
C GLY A 364 -4.50 21.87 8.41
N PRO A 365 -5.18 22.87 9.00
CA PRO A 365 -5.18 23.11 10.43
C PRO A 365 -5.61 21.88 11.24
N ARG A 366 -4.93 21.61 12.36
CA ARG A 366 -5.25 20.53 13.31
C ARG A 366 -6.43 20.90 14.22
N GLU A 367 -7.56 21.17 13.59
CA GLU A 367 -8.81 21.58 14.22
C GLU A 367 -9.93 20.57 13.92
N VAL A 368 -10.87 20.41 14.85
CA VAL A 368 -11.95 19.42 14.75
C VAL A 368 -12.76 19.58 13.47
N GLY A 369 -13.21 20.81 13.18
CA GLY A 369 -14.09 21.10 12.05
C GLY A 369 -13.48 20.75 10.69
N PRO A 370 -12.31 21.31 10.33
CA PRO A 370 -11.60 20.99 9.10
C PRO A 370 -11.28 19.50 8.93
N TRP A 371 -10.72 18.83 9.95
CA TRP A 371 -10.41 17.40 9.88
C TRP A 371 -11.65 16.53 9.70
N ARG A 372 -12.73 16.84 10.42
CA ARG A 372 -13.99 16.10 10.32
C ARG A 372 -14.57 16.21 8.92
N ARG A 373 -14.57 17.42 8.34
CA ARG A 373 -15.04 17.65 6.96
C ARG A 373 -14.19 16.89 5.95
N ALA A 374 -12.86 16.99 6.02
CA ALA A 374 -11.95 16.29 5.11
C ALA A 374 -12.16 14.76 5.11
N LEU A 375 -12.30 14.17 6.31
CA LEU A 375 -12.61 12.73 6.46
C LEU A 375 -13.99 12.37 5.89
N ALA A 376 -15.02 13.16 6.22
CA ALA A 376 -16.39 12.93 5.76
C ALA A 376 -16.52 13.08 4.23
N ASP A 377 -15.89 14.09 3.65
CA ASP A 377 -15.88 14.34 2.21
C ASP A 377 -15.13 13.22 1.47
N THR A 378 -14.04 12.72 2.04
CA THR A 378 -13.32 11.56 1.47
C THR A 378 -14.17 10.29 1.51
N LEU A 379 -14.74 9.94 2.67
CA LEU A 379 -15.55 8.73 2.84
C LEU A 379 -16.87 8.79 2.05
N SER A 380 -17.50 9.95 1.95
CA SER A 380 -18.76 10.09 1.22
C SER A 380 -18.59 10.09 -0.30
N TYR A 381 -17.36 10.27 -0.80
CA TYR A 381 -17.10 10.22 -2.23
C TYR A 381 -17.38 8.81 -2.78
N ARG A 382 -18.11 8.74 -3.89
CA ARG A 382 -18.76 7.52 -4.38
C ARG A 382 -17.81 6.31 -4.41
N GLY A 383 -18.22 5.21 -3.77
CA GLY A 383 -17.47 3.96 -3.76
C GLY A 383 -16.21 3.96 -2.88
N CYS A 384 -15.94 5.01 -2.10
CA CYS A 384 -14.83 4.99 -1.13
C CYS A 384 -15.12 3.93 -0.08
N ARG A 385 -14.18 2.99 0.13
CA ARG A 385 -14.32 1.92 1.13
C ARG A 385 -13.50 2.18 2.38
N LEU A 386 -12.35 2.84 2.23
CA LEU A 386 -11.43 3.06 3.32
C LEU A 386 -10.62 4.33 3.14
N VAL A 387 -10.26 4.91 4.27
CA VAL A 387 -9.28 5.98 4.42
C VAL A 387 -8.22 5.47 5.39
N CYS A 388 -6.95 5.42 4.97
CA CYS A 388 -5.84 4.99 5.80
C CYS A 388 -4.93 6.16 6.13
N ILE A 389 -5.02 6.66 7.36
CA ILE A 389 -4.21 7.76 7.85
C ILE A 389 -2.74 7.32 7.94
N TYR A 390 -1.84 8.09 7.32
CA TYR A 390 -0.46 7.67 7.03
C TYR A 390 0.34 7.16 8.24
N ASN A 391 0.25 7.82 9.42
CA ASN A 391 0.88 7.33 10.65
C ASN A 391 0.08 7.76 11.88
N TRP A 392 -0.24 6.81 12.76
CA TRP A 392 -0.84 7.03 14.08
C TRP A 392 0.04 7.94 14.95
N GLU A 393 1.35 7.68 14.94
CA GLU A 393 2.36 8.41 15.71
C GLU A 393 2.37 9.91 15.37
N GLY A 394 1.94 10.29 14.16
CA GLY A 394 1.85 11.69 13.74
C GLY A 394 0.60 12.44 14.22
N ILE A 395 -0.43 11.74 14.71
CA ILE A 395 -1.74 12.31 15.06
C ILE A 395 -2.20 12.02 16.50
N ARG A 396 -1.63 11.02 17.18
CA ARG A 396 -2.11 10.52 18.48
C ARG A 396 -2.14 11.57 19.60
N ASP A 397 -1.28 12.58 19.50
CA ASP A 397 -1.15 13.66 20.50
C ASP A 397 -1.99 14.89 20.14
N SER A 398 -2.90 14.79 19.16
CA SER A 398 -3.78 15.88 18.75
C SER A 398 -5.24 15.61 19.17
N PRO A 399 -5.70 16.17 20.31
CA PRO A 399 -7.07 15.99 20.78
C PRO A 399 -8.12 16.37 19.73
N ALA A 400 -7.88 17.44 18.97
CA ALA A 400 -8.77 17.92 17.93
C ALA A 400 -8.92 16.94 16.75
N VAL A 401 -7.82 16.31 16.32
CA VAL A 401 -7.86 15.29 15.25
C VAL A 401 -8.57 14.03 15.74
N LEU A 402 -8.28 13.57 16.95
CA LEU A 402 -8.95 12.40 17.53
C LEU A 402 -10.45 12.63 17.72
N GLU A 403 -10.84 13.84 18.15
CA GLU A 403 -12.24 14.23 18.25
C GLU A 403 -12.93 14.27 16.88
N ALA A 404 -12.27 14.80 15.85
CA ALA A 404 -12.81 14.78 14.48
C ALA A 404 -13.12 13.35 14.00
N ILE A 405 -12.20 12.41 14.20
CA ILE A 405 -12.40 11.00 13.83
C ILE A 405 -13.58 10.41 14.61
N ARG A 406 -13.64 10.63 15.94
CA ARG A 406 -14.75 10.17 16.79
C ARG A 406 -16.10 10.69 16.31
N GLN A 407 -16.18 11.96 15.91
CA GLN A 407 -17.41 12.55 15.37
C GLN A 407 -17.83 11.91 14.04
N VAL A 408 -16.90 11.61 13.12
CA VAL A 408 -17.24 10.91 11.87
C VAL A 408 -17.80 9.51 12.15
N VAL A 409 -17.17 8.77 13.06
CA VAL A 409 -17.63 7.43 13.45
C VAL A 409 -19.04 7.52 14.07
N ALA A 410 -19.24 8.41 15.03
CA ALA A 410 -20.54 8.60 15.70
C ALA A 410 -21.66 9.04 14.73
N GLN A 411 -21.35 9.88 13.73
CA GLN A 411 -22.31 10.32 12.72
C GLN A 411 -22.76 9.20 11.77
N SER A 412 -21.99 8.11 11.67
CA SER A 412 -22.28 6.99 10.78
C SER A 412 -23.12 5.87 11.41
N VAL A 413 -23.61 6.07 12.63
CA VAL A 413 -24.53 5.15 13.32
C VAL A 413 -25.87 5.13 12.59
N VAL A 414 -26.28 3.94 12.13
CA VAL A 414 -27.59 3.75 11.51
C VAL A 414 -28.66 3.92 12.58
N ARG A 415 -29.47 4.98 12.47
CA ARG A 415 -30.70 5.12 13.26
C ARG A 415 -31.70 4.09 12.75
N ARG A 416 -32.08 3.14 13.61
CA ARG A 416 -33.12 2.15 13.32
C ARG A 416 -34.50 2.78 13.39
#